data_AF-A0A3D5JGK9-F1
#
_entry.id   AF-A0A3D5JGK9-F1
#
_cell.length_a   1.000
_cell.length_b   1.000
_cell.length_c   1.000
_cell.angle_alpha   90.00
_cell.angle_beta   90.00
_cell.angle_gamma   90.00
#
_symmetry.space_group_name_H-M   'P 1'
#
loop_
_entity.id
_entity.type
_entity.pdbx_description
1 polymer ?
#
loop_
_entity_poly.entity_id
_entity_poly.type
_entity_poly.pdbx_seq_one_letter_code
_entity_poly.pdbx_strand_id
1 'polypeptide(L)'
;ITHYFNPVRYMRLLELVRGADTEDSVIDRLADFNDRVLGKGVVRCADTPGFLGNRVGVFALQVGIDEAMRNNLTVEQADALMGRPMGIPKTGIFGLYDLIGIDLMVDVVASLRSILPDGDAFHPVGGQNDMITAMIADGYTGDKGKGGFYLLDDDAAEMARPLSGAGAALLPPRARDKTLPDAAIRAADATATRGEPLHEIISGNDDCARFCRRVLGRVLAYAASLVPEVTVSPQDIDDAMKLGFNWQRGPFEMIDAIG
;
A
#
# COMPACT_ATOMS: atom_id res chain seq x y z
N ILE A 1 9.86 14.09 -16.05
CA ILE A 1 10.47 13.03 -15.20
C ILE A 1 10.02 11.67 -15.73
N THR A 2 10.91 10.68 -15.80
CA THR A 2 10.57 9.26 -16.05
C THR A 2 10.69 8.50 -14.73
N HIS A 3 9.58 8.33 -14.02
CA HIS A 3 9.56 7.69 -12.70
C HIS A 3 9.27 6.19 -12.84
N TYR A 4 10.29 5.39 -12.56
CA TYR A 4 10.23 3.93 -12.58
C TYR A 4 10.03 3.36 -11.18
N PHE A 5 9.37 2.21 -11.10
CA PHE A 5 9.11 1.51 -9.85
C PHE A 5 10.09 0.35 -9.65
N ASN A 6 10.59 0.17 -8.43
CA ASN A 6 11.59 -0.85 -8.11
C ASN A 6 10.91 -2.21 -7.79
N PRO A 7 11.44 -3.36 -8.25
CA PRO A 7 12.54 -3.52 -9.20
C PRO A 7 12.17 -3.15 -10.63
N VAL A 8 12.96 -2.22 -11.22
CA VAL A 8 12.66 -1.60 -12.53
C VAL A 8 12.43 -2.62 -13.63
N ARG A 9 13.09 -3.79 -13.60
CA ARG A 9 12.90 -4.82 -14.61
C ARG A 9 11.50 -5.47 -14.56
N TYR A 10 10.94 -5.64 -13.37
CA TYR A 10 9.72 -6.41 -13.15
C TYR A 10 8.48 -5.52 -13.07
N MET A 11 8.61 -4.33 -12.49
CA MET A 11 7.50 -3.40 -12.36
C MET A 11 7.15 -2.79 -13.72
N ARG A 12 5.87 -2.84 -14.07
CA ARG A 12 5.38 -2.42 -15.39
C ARG A 12 5.14 -0.92 -15.46
N LEU A 13 4.79 -0.27 -14.35
CA LEU A 13 4.47 1.15 -14.34
C LEU A 13 5.68 2.02 -14.67
N LEU A 14 5.45 2.98 -15.56
CA LEU A 14 6.22 4.19 -15.69
C LEU A 14 5.29 5.39 -15.55
N GLU A 15 5.56 6.24 -14.57
CA GLU A 15 4.94 7.56 -14.49
C GLU A 15 5.76 8.55 -15.32
N LEU A 16 5.14 9.09 -16.37
CA LEU A 16 5.76 10.06 -17.26
C LEU A 16 5.20 11.45 -16.97
N VAL A 17 6.04 12.27 -16.33
CA VAL A 17 5.69 13.61 -15.86
C VAL A 17 6.22 14.65 -16.83
N ARG A 18 5.33 15.52 -17.30
CA ARG A 18 5.67 16.67 -18.15
C ARG A 18 6.09 17.87 -17.29
N GLY A 19 7.24 18.46 -17.59
CA GLY A 19 7.62 19.77 -17.05
C GLY A 19 7.07 20.91 -17.92
N ALA A 20 7.01 22.13 -17.37
CA ALA A 20 6.44 23.31 -18.05
C ALA A 20 7.08 23.58 -19.43
N ASP A 21 8.39 23.41 -19.54
CA ASP A 21 9.16 23.65 -20.76
C ASP A 21 9.35 22.40 -21.64
N THR A 22 8.70 21.27 -21.29
CA THR A 22 8.85 20.03 -22.07
C THR A 22 7.87 20.01 -23.24
N GLU A 23 8.40 19.91 -24.46
CA GLU A 23 7.61 19.78 -25.68
C GLU A 23 6.84 18.46 -25.74
N ASP A 24 5.65 18.48 -26.35
CA ASP A 24 4.81 17.28 -26.51
C ASP A 24 5.52 16.19 -27.34
N SER A 25 6.30 16.59 -28.35
CA SER A 25 7.08 15.69 -29.19
C SER A 25 8.07 14.83 -28.40
N VAL A 26 8.64 15.39 -27.33
CA VAL A 26 9.57 14.70 -26.43
C VAL A 26 8.81 13.72 -25.53
N ILE A 27 7.67 14.15 -24.98
CA ILE A 27 6.79 13.29 -24.17
C ILE A 27 6.31 12.09 -24.99
N ASP A 28 5.88 12.31 -26.23
CA ASP A 28 5.40 11.25 -27.12
C ASP A 28 6.50 10.26 -27.46
N ARG A 29 7.72 10.75 -27.77
CA ARG A 29 8.87 9.89 -28.05
C ARG A 29 9.29 9.07 -26.83
N LEU A 30 9.28 9.66 -25.63
CA LEU A 30 9.58 8.94 -24.40
C LEU A 30 8.51 7.89 -24.10
N ALA A 31 7.22 8.23 -24.26
CA ALA A 31 6.13 7.29 -24.07
C ALA A 31 6.26 6.08 -25.01
N ASP A 32 6.46 6.33 -26.31
CA ASP A 32 6.63 5.29 -27.31
C ASP A 32 7.81 4.36 -27.02
N PHE A 33 8.97 4.93 -26.70
CA PHE A 33 10.16 4.14 -26.39
C PHE A 33 9.94 3.27 -25.14
N ASN A 34 9.37 3.84 -24.08
CA ASN A 34 9.15 3.12 -22.84
C ASN A 34 8.12 2.00 -22.99
N ASP A 35 7.04 2.23 -23.74
CA ASP A 35 6.04 1.21 -24.02
C ASP A 35 6.61 0.13 -24.95
N ARG A 36 7.00 0.49 -26.17
CA ARG A 36 7.31 -0.49 -27.22
C ARG A 36 8.66 -1.16 -27.07
N VAL A 37 9.67 -0.45 -26.56
CA VAL A 37 11.04 -0.98 -26.44
C VAL A 37 11.28 -1.56 -25.05
N LEU A 38 10.84 -0.87 -23.99
CA LEU A 38 11.07 -1.32 -22.61
C LEU A 38 9.90 -2.13 -22.02
N GLY A 39 8.75 -2.18 -22.69
CA GLY A 39 7.59 -2.95 -22.24
C GLY A 39 6.89 -2.35 -21.01
N LYS A 40 6.92 -1.03 -20.84
CA LYS A 40 6.29 -0.33 -19.71
C LYS A 40 4.85 0.07 -20.02
N GLY A 41 3.99 -0.01 -19.01
CA GLY A 41 2.71 0.71 -19.05
C GLY A 41 2.96 2.15 -18.65
N VAL A 42 2.83 3.06 -19.61
CA VAL A 42 3.12 4.49 -19.42
C VAL A 42 1.86 5.23 -18.98
N VAL A 43 1.89 5.80 -17.79
CA VAL A 43 0.85 6.69 -17.26
C VAL A 43 1.37 8.11 -17.33
N ARG A 44 0.71 8.98 -18.12
CA ARG A 44 1.05 10.41 -18.19
C ARG A 44 0.41 11.11 -17.00
N CYS A 45 1.21 11.75 -16.15
CA CYS A 45 0.70 12.42 -14.96
C CYS A 45 1.26 13.84 -14.82
N ALA A 46 0.51 14.67 -14.11
CA ALA A 46 0.93 16.03 -13.77
C ALA A 46 2.05 16.00 -12.73
N ASP A 47 2.88 17.06 -12.73
CA ASP A 47 3.93 17.24 -11.73
C ASP A 47 3.32 17.66 -10.40
N THR A 48 2.87 16.65 -9.65
CA THR A 48 2.18 16.79 -8.37
C THR A 48 2.90 15.97 -7.30
N PRO A 49 2.86 16.38 -6.02
CA PRO A 49 3.52 15.67 -4.95
C PRO A 49 3.14 14.18 -4.88
N GLY A 50 4.14 13.31 -5.05
CA GLY A 50 3.97 11.85 -5.01
C GLY A 50 3.34 11.22 -6.27
N PHE A 51 3.13 12.00 -7.34
CA PHE A 51 2.48 11.57 -8.58
C PHE A 51 1.15 10.83 -8.30
N LEU A 52 0.90 9.68 -8.91
CA LEU A 52 -0.33 8.89 -8.71
C LEU A 52 -0.07 7.66 -7.84
N GLY A 53 0.91 6.84 -8.23
CA GLY A 53 1.22 5.57 -7.59
C GLY A 53 1.66 5.75 -6.14
N ASN A 54 2.71 6.54 -5.89
CA ASN A 54 3.18 6.75 -4.52
C ASN A 54 2.14 7.47 -3.67
N ARG A 55 1.38 8.39 -4.27
CA ARG A 55 0.31 9.12 -3.58
C ARG A 55 -0.76 8.18 -3.01
N VAL A 56 -1.30 7.27 -3.83
CA VAL A 56 -2.34 6.32 -3.39
C VAL A 56 -1.75 5.14 -2.62
N GLY A 57 -0.65 4.56 -3.10
CA GLY A 57 -0.05 3.36 -2.52
C GLY A 57 0.56 3.59 -1.13
N VAL A 58 1.32 4.67 -0.94
CA VAL A 58 1.89 5.00 0.38
C VAL A 58 0.76 5.38 1.34
N PHE A 59 -0.26 6.12 0.88
CA PHE A 59 -1.44 6.43 1.69
C PHE A 59 -2.17 5.16 2.15
N ALA A 60 -2.40 4.20 1.24
CA ALA A 60 -3.04 2.93 1.57
C ALA A 60 -2.28 2.17 2.66
N LEU A 61 -0.94 2.15 2.58
CA LEU A 61 -0.12 1.52 3.62
C LEU A 61 -0.23 2.25 4.96
N GLN A 62 -0.21 3.59 4.97
CA GLN A 62 -0.35 4.36 6.23
C GLN A 62 -1.72 4.13 6.87
N VAL A 63 -2.78 4.11 6.06
CA VAL A 63 -4.14 3.80 6.52
C VAL A 63 -4.22 2.37 7.04
N GLY A 64 -3.59 1.42 6.37
CA GLY A 64 -3.52 0.02 6.82
C GLY A 64 -2.91 -0.12 8.21
N ILE A 65 -1.78 0.55 8.46
CA ILE A 65 -1.13 0.55 9.78
C ILE A 65 -2.03 1.21 10.84
N ASP A 66 -2.54 2.42 10.56
CA ASP A 66 -3.39 3.17 11.49
C ASP A 66 -4.67 2.39 11.85
N GLU A 67 -5.35 1.80 10.87
CA GLU A 67 -6.56 1.03 11.12
C GLU A 67 -6.29 -0.34 11.76
N ALA A 68 -5.17 -0.99 11.47
CA ALA A 68 -4.81 -2.24 12.16
C ALA A 68 -4.63 -1.99 13.66
N MET A 69 -3.93 -0.90 14.02
CA MET A 69 -3.74 -0.49 15.41
C MET A 69 -5.08 -0.10 16.07
N ARG A 70 -5.93 0.69 15.40
CA ARG A 70 -7.24 1.13 15.95
C ARG A 70 -8.24 0.01 16.15
N ASN A 71 -8.15 -1.06 15.37
CA ASN A 71 -9.07 -2.19 15.44
C ASN A 71 -8.45 -3.40 16.14
N ASN A 72 -7.29 -3.25 16.82
CA ASN A 72 -6.62 -4.33 17.58
C ASN A 72 -6.31 -5.58 16.75
N LEU A 73 -6.02 -5.42 15.46
CA LEU A 73 -5.59 -6.54 14.62
C LEU A 73 -4.14 -6.88 14.92
N THR A 74 -3.79 -8.15 14.72
CA THR A 74 -2.38 -8.54 14.60
C THR A 74 -1.82 -8.18 13.21
N VAL A 75 -0.49 -8.15 13.08
CA VAL A 75 0.15 -7.94 11.77
C VAL A 75 -0.29 -9.00 10.75
N GLU A 76 -0.46 -10.24 11.19
CA GLU A 76 -0.87 -11.35 10.32
C GLU A 76 -2.32 -11.21 9.86
N GLN A 77 -3.23 -10.78 10.74
CA GLN A 77 -4.63 -10.55 10.39
C GLN A 77 -4.76 -9.39 9.40
N ALA A 78 -4.07 -8.28 9.66
CA ALA A 78 -4.09 -7.11 8.79
C ALA A 78 -3.54 -7.42 7.40
N ASP A 79 -2.42 -8.16 7.30
CA ASP A 79 -1.84 -8.56 6.02
C ASP A 79 -2.71 -9.60 5.28
N ALA A 80 -3.36 -10.51 6.01
CA ALA A 80 -4.26 -11.49 5.42
C ALA A 80 -5.51 -10.84 4.81
N LEU A 81 -6.00 -9.75 5.41
CA LEU A 81 -7.18 -9.01 4.95
C LEU A 81 -6.83 -7.99 3.86
N MET A 82 -5.85 -7.12 4.11
CA MET A 82 -5.30 -6.17 3.13
C MET A 82 -4.26 -6.84 2.22
N GLY A 83 -4.61 -8.03 1.75
CA GLY A 83 -3.82 -8.83 0.83
C GLY A 83 -4.73 -9.37 -0.27
N ARG A 84 -4.69 -10.69 -0.48
CA ARG A 84 -5.46 -11.36 -1.53
C ARG A 84 -6.96 -11.03 -1.54
N PRO A 85 -7.67 -10.93 -0.40
CA PRO A 85 -9.09 -10.59 -0.41
C PRO A 85 -9.39 -9.22 -1.03
N MET A 86 -8.51 -8.23 -0.86
CA MET A 86 -8.62 -6.92 -1.50
C MET A 86 -8.01 -6.87 -2.91
N GLY A 87 -7.50 -7.99 -3.42
CA GLY A 87 -6.73 -8.01 -4.66
C GLY A 87 -5.34 -7.38 -4.53
N ILE A 88 -4.82 -7.22 -3.32
CA ILE A 88 -3.49 -6.66 -3.03
C ILE A 88 -2.47 -7.82 -2.92
N PRO A 89 -1.18 -7.62 -3.24
CA PRO A 89 -0.16 -8.65 -3.05
C PRO A 89 -0.18 -9.27 -1.65
N LYS A 90 0.12 -10.58 -1.56
CA LYS A 90 0.09 -11.35 -0.30
C LYS A 90 1.02 -10.84 0.81
N THR A 91 1.94 -9.96 0.46
CA THR A 91 2.83 -9.27 1.42
C THR A 91 2.04 -8.35 2.34
N GLY A 92 0.83 -7.96 1.97
CA GLY A 92 -0.03 -7.11 2.78
C GLY A 92 0.58 -5.73 3.02
N ILE A 93 0.43 -5.24 4.24
CA ILE A 93 0.95 -3.97 4.72
C ILE A 93 2.34 -4.17 5.33
N PHE A 94 2.43 -5.02 6.35
CA PHE A 94 3.60 -5.17 7.20
C PHE A 94 4.68 -5.99 6.50
N GLY A 95 4.30 -7.06 5.80
CA GLY A 95 5.24 -7.80 4.97
C GLY A 95 5.77 -6.97 3.80
N LEU A 96 5.01 -6.00 3.29
CA LEU A 96 5.52 -5.07 2.27
C LEU A 96 6.49 -4.05 2.88
N TYR A 97 6.20 -3.54 4.08
CA TYR A 97 7.13 -2.71 4.85
C TYR A 97 8.47 -3.42 5.07
N ASP A 98 8.43 -4.69 5.49
CA ASP A 98 9.64 -5.48 5.70
C ASP A 98 10.41 -5.71 4.40
N LEU A 99 9.71 -5.98 3.30
CA LEU A 99 10.31 -6.19 1.98
C LEU A 99 11.00 -4.92 1.44
N ILE A 100 10.37 -3.75 1.61
CA ILE A 100 10.93 -2.47 1.17
C ILE A 100 12.11 -2.06 2.06
N GLY A 101 11.93 -2.21 3.37
CA GLY A 101 12.79 -1.63 4.40
C GLY A 101 11.99 -0.62 5.22
N ILE A 102 11.87 -0.88 6.52
CA ILE A 102 11.07 -0.05 7.44
C ILE A 102 11.67 1.36 7.55
N ASP A 103 12.99 1.46 7.60
CA ASP A 103 13.76 2.71 7.60
C ASP A 103 13.51 3.53 6.32
N LEU A 104 13.60 2.89 5.16
CA LEU A 104 13.32 3.54 3.88
C LEU A 104 11.86 4.01 3.79
N MET A 105 10.91 3.25 4.33
CA MET A 105 9.51 3.67 4.37
C MET A 105 9.30 4.90 5.24
N VAL A 106 10.03 5.06 6.35
CA VAL A 106 9.98 6.28 7.18
C VAL A 106 10.44 7.49 6.36
N ASP A 107 11.51 7.37 5.59
CA ASP A 107 12.01 8.46 4.73
C ASP A 107 11.01 8.81 3.62
N VAL A 108 10.40 7.80 2.98
CA VAL A 108 9.38 8.00 1.95
C VAL A 108 8.16 8.72 2.52
N VAL A 109 7.67 8.31 3.69
CA VAL A 109 6.53 8.93 4.37
C VAL A 109 6.85 10.37 4.78
N ALA A 110 8.02 10.61 5.35
CA ALA A 110 8.46 11.96 5.75
C ALA A 110 8.61 12.89 4.54
N SER A 111 9.22 12.40 3.47
CA SER A 111 9.36 13.13 2.20
C SER A 111 7.99 13.51 1.65
N LEU A 112 7.09 12.53 1.49
CA LEU A 112 5.74 12.76 0.96
C LEU A 112 4.97 13.74 1.84
N ARG A 113 4.98 13.56 3.16
CA ARG A 113 4.36 14.50 4.11
C ARG A 113 4.85 15.94 3.91
N SER A 114 6.15 16.14 3.70
CA SER A 114 6.74 17.48 3.60
C SER A 114 6.34 18.26 2.35
N ILE A 115 5.92 17.56 1.29
CA ILE A 115 5.56 18.16 -0.01
C ILE A 115 4.05 18.21 -0.26
N LEU A 116 3.25 17.56 0.59
CA LEU A 116 1.79 17.54 0.46
C LEU A 116 1.16 18.84 0.98
N PRO A 117 0.08 19.34 0.34
CA PRO A 117 -0.63 20.53 0.80
C PRO A 117 -1.15 20.40 2.23
N ASP A 118 -1.26 21.51 2.94
CA ASP A 118 -1.92 21.55 4.24
C ASP A 118 -3.36 21.03 4.13
N GLY A 119 -3.77 20.19 5.08
CA GLY A 119 -5.11 19.60 5.11
C GLY A 119 -5.29 18.34 4.25
N ASP A 120 -4.26 17.90 3.53
CA ASP A 120 -4.27 16.60 2.83
C ASP A 120 -4.57 15.44 3.81
N ALA A 121 -5.41 14.50 3.40
CA ALA A 121 -5.84 13.36 4.21
C ALA A 121 -4.68 12.42 4.59
N PHE A 122 -3.52 12.53 3.93
CA PHE A 122 -2.30 11.84 4.32
C PHE A 122 -1.75 12.32 5.67
N HIS A 123 -1.88 13.60 6.02
CA HIS A 123 -1.23 14.16 7.23
C HIS A 123 -1.64 13.47 8.54
N PRO A 124 -2.91 13.09 8.76
CA PRO A 124 -3.30 12.32 9.94
C PRO A 124 -2.67 10.93 10.07
N VAL A 125 -2.22 10.31 8.97
CA VAL A 125 -1.70 8.92 8.97
C VAL A 125 -0.22 8.82 8.66
N GLY A 126 0.34 9.74 7.88
CA GLY A 126 1.77 9.84 7.59
C GLY A 126 2.54 10.60 8.65
N GLY A 127 2.22 10.36 9.93
CA GLY A 127 2.93 10.93 11.08
C GLY A 127 4.06 10.02 11.57
N GLN A 128 4.82 10.49 12.55
CA GLN A 128 5.77 9.63 13.24
C GLN A 128 5.01 8.52 14.00
N ASN A 129 5.48 7.28 13.87
CA ASN A 129 4.96 6.13 14.60
C ASN A 129 6.03 5.67 15.60
N ASP A 130 5.70 5.75 16.90
CA ASP A 130 6.65 5.45 17.99
C ASP A 130 7.14 4.01 17.95
N MET A 131 6.27 3.05 17.61
CA MET A 131 6.63 1.64 17.49
C MET A 131 7.63 1.44 16.34
N ILE A 132 7.37 2.03 15.18
CA ILE A 132 8.29 1.95 14.03
C ILE A 132 9.64 2.61 14.39
N THR A 133 9.61 3.75 15.07
CA THR A 133 10.83 4.46 15.52
C THR A 133 11.66 3.58 16.46
N ALA A 134 11.02 2.96 17.45
CA ALA A 134 11.68 2.06 18.38
C ALA A 134 12.23 0.81 17.68
N MET A 135 11.50 0.25 16.71
CA MET A 135 11.95 -0.92 15.95
C MET A 135 13.25 -0.63 15.21
N ILE A 136 13.33 0.51 14.53
CA ILE A 136 14.55 0.94 13.84
C ILE A 136 15.70 1.14 14.83
N ALA A 137 15.46 1.77 15.99
CA ALA A 137 16.47 1.98 17.02
C ALA A 137 17.08 0.66 17.56
N ASP A 138 16.28 -0.40 17.63
CA ASP A 138 16.71 -1.74 18.05
C ASP A 138 17.35 -2.57 16.89
N GLY A 139 17.36 -2.02 15.68
CA GLY A 139 17.94 -2.61 14.47
C GLY A 139 17.00 -3.53 13.69
N TYR A 140 15.69 -3.41 13.90
CA TYR A 140 14.67 -4.13 13.13
C TYR A 140 14.19 -3.29 11.93
N THR A 141 14.84 -3.51 10.78
CA THR A 141 14.67 -2.68 9.57
C THR A 141 13.94 -3.41 8.42
N GLY A 142 13.41 -4.62 8.65
CA GLY A 142 12.69 -5.41 7.64
C GLY A 142 13.42 -6.70 7.26
N ASP A 143 13.19 -7.22 6.06
CA ASP A 143 13.73 -8.51 5.57
C ASP A 143 15.27 -8.59 5.60
N LYS A 144 15.95 -7.44 5.65
CA LYS A 144 17.39 -7.34 5.83
C LYS A 144 17.75 -7.22 7.32
N GLY A 145 18.81 -7.91 7.73
CA GLY A 145 19.32 -7.80 9.11
C GLY A 145 18.52 -8.66 10.09
N LYS A 146 18.02 -8.05 11.18
CA LYS A 146 17.34 -8.75 12.28
C LYS A 146 15.86 -9.09 12.01
N GLY A 147 15.32 -8.76 10.84
CA GLY A 147 13.88 -8.81 10.57
C GLY A 147 13.18 -7.50 10.90
N GLY A 148 11.85 -7.49 10.84
CA GLY A 148 11.01 -6.32 11.08
C GLY A 148 9.74 -6.69 11.83
N PHE A 149 8.59 -6.53 11.18
CA PHE A 149 7.31 -7.02 11.70
C PHE A 149 7.26 -8.54 11.72
N TYR A 150 7.86 -9.16 10.70
CA TYR A 150 8.18 -10.58 10.65
C TYR A 150 9.68 -10.78 10.82
N LEU A 151 10.04 -11.85 11.51
CA LEU A 151 11.44 -12.20 11.77
C LEU A 151 11.58 -13.70 12.02
N LEU A 152 12.81 -14.19 11.96
CA LEU A 152 13.16 -15.52 12.40
C LEU A 152 13.84 -15.43 13.76
N ASP A 153 13.55 -16.37 14.66
CA ASP A 153 14.35 -16.53 15.88
C ASP A 153 15.64 -17.33 15.62
N ASP A 154 16.42 -17.57 16.68
CA ASP A 154 17.70 -18.29 16.60
C ASP A 154 17.56 -19.73 16.10
N ASP A 155 16.37 -20.33 16.27
CA ASP A 155 16.02 -21.69 15.80
C ASP A 155 15.38 -21.67 14.39
N ALA A 156 15.40 -20.52 13.71
CA ALA A 156 14.76 -20.27 12.42
C ALA A 156 13.24 -20.46 12.41
N ALA A 157 12.57 -20.31 13.55
CA ALA A 157 11.12 -20.31 13.65
C ALA A 157 10.54 -18.96 13.19
N GLU A 158 9.39 -18.99 12.50
CA GLU A 158 8.70 -17.78 12.06
C GLU A 158 8.05 -17.05 13.23
N MET A 159 8.47 -15.81 13.45
CA MET A 159 7.98 -14.93 14.50
C MET A 159 7.30 -13.71 13.90
N ALA A 160 6.41 -13.10 14.68
CA ALA A 160 5.77 -11.84 14.36
C ALA A 160 5.80 -10.91 15.57
N ARG A 161 5.96 -9.61 15.30
CA ARG A 161 5.93 -8.57 16.33
C ARG A 161 4.49 -8.10 16.54
N PRO A 162 3.97 -8.16 17.77
CA PRO A 162 2.66 -7.59 18.07
C PRO A 162 2.65 -6.08 17.84
N LEU A 163 1.54 -5.57 17.31
CA LEU A 163 1.32 -4.13 17.23
C LEU A 163 1.20 -3.55 18.65
N SER A 164 1.83 -2.40 18.87
CA SER A 164 1.80 -1.67 20.13
C SER A 164 1.30 -0.24 19.88
N GLY A 165 0.50 0.28 20.80
CA GLY A 165 -0.06 1.63 20.69
C GLY A 165 1.00 2.72 20.76
N ALA A 166 0.63 3.95 20.38
CA ALA A 166 1.50 5.12 20.53
C ALA A 166 1.97 5.28 22.00
N GLY A 167 3.26 5.56 22.19
CA GLY A 167 3.89 5.66 23.52
C GLY A 167 4.03 4.35 24.31
N ALA A 168 3.58 3.20 23.78
CA ALA A 168 3.79 1.90 24.44
C ALA A 168 5.18 1.34 24.13
N ALA A 169 5.73 0.57 25.07
CA ALA A 169 6.97 -0.17 24.83
C ALA A 169 6.76 -1.23 23.74
N LEU A 170 7.80 -1.50 22.96
CA LEU A 170 7.78 -2.59 21.99
C LEU A 170 7.50 -3.91 22.70
N LEU A 171 6.50 -4.62 22.21
CA LEU A 171 6.21 -5.97 22.67
C LEU A 171 7.23 -6.95 22.07
N PRO A 172 7.65 -7.97 22.85
CA PRO A 172 8.58 -8.98 22.34
C PRO A 172 7.92 -9.75 21.18
N PRO A 173 8.74 -10.22 20.21
CA PRO A 173 8.27 -11.16 19.19
C PRO A 173 7.59 -12.38 19.79
N ARG A 174 6.56 -12.87 19.11
CA ARG A 174 5.89 -14.14 19.43
C ARG A 174 5.88 -15.04 18.21
N ALA A 175 5.59 -16.33 18.42
CA ALA A 175 5.35 -17.24 17.30
C ALA A 175 4.28 -16.66 16.37
N ARG A 176 4.56 -16.71 15.07
CA ARG A 176 3.65 -16.22 14.04
C ARG A 176 2.37 -17.04 14.04
N ASP A 177 1.23 -16.36 14.11
CA ASP A 177 -0.06 -17.03 13.94
C ASP A 177 -0.35 -17.22 12.45
N LYS A 178 -0.65 -18.46 12.06
CA LYS A 178 -0.96 -18.84 10.67
C LYS A 178 -2.46 -18.98 10.43
N THR A 179 -3.27 -18.75 11.46
CA THR A 179 -4.73 -18.79 11.39
C THR A 179 -5.24 -17.60 10.60
N LEU A 180 -5.97 -17.87 9.53
CA LEU A 180 -6.56 -16.82 8.71
C LEU A 180 -7.86 -16.33 9.35
N PRO A 181 -8.17 -15.02 9.27
CA PRO A 181 -9.48 -14.51 9.62
C PRO A 181 -10.58 -15.19 8.79
N ASP A 182 -11.74 -15.48 9.40
CA ASP A 182 -12.87 -16.11 8.71
C ASP A 182 -13.30 -15.34 7.45
N ALA A 183 -13.25 -14.01 7.51
CA ALA A 183 -13.55 -13.14 6.37
C ALA A 183 -12.58 -13.36 5.18
N ALA A 184 -11.29 -13.58 5.46
CA ALA A 184 -10.30 -13.87 4.42
C ALA A 184 -10.54 -15.25 3.79
N ILE A 185 -10.99 -16.24 4.58
CA ILE A 185 -11.35 -17.57 4.09
C ILE A 185 -12.56 -17.47 3.17
N ARG A 186 -13.65 -16.81 3.61
CA ARG A 186 -14.85 -16.61 2.78
C ARG A 186 -14.54 -15.87 1.47
N ALA A 187 -13.69 -14.84 1.52
CA ALA A 187 -13.27 -14.12 0.32
C ALA A 187 -12.48 -15.00 -0.67
N ALA A 188 -11.65 -15.92 -0.16
CA ALA A 188 -10.95 -16.89 -1.01
C ALA A 188 -11.94 -17.86 -1.68
N ASP A 189 -12.93 -18.36 -0.93
CA ASP A 189 -13.99 -19.23 -1.46
C ASP A 189 -14.87 -18.53 -2.50
N ALA A 190 -15.22 -17.26 -2.24
CA ALA A 190 -15.93 -16.42 -3.20
C ALA A 190 -15.12 -16.28 -4.50
N THR A 191 -13.83 -15.97 -4.40
CA THR A 191 -12.95 -15.88 -5.58
C THR A 191 -12.91 -17.20 -6.36
N ALA A 192 -12.79 -18.34 -5.67
CA ALA A 192 -12.77 -19.66 -6.29
C ALA A 192 -14.08 -20.02 -7.01
N THR A 193 -15.21 -19.48 -6.53
CA THR A 193 -16.55 -19.67 -7.10
C THR A 193 -17.00 -18.53 -8.02
N ARG A 194 -16.08 -17.61 -8.38
CA ARG A 194 -16.32 -16.41 -9.21
C ARG A 194 -17.31 -15.41 -8.60
N GLY A 195 -17.44 -15.41 -7.28
CA GLY A 195 -18.11 -14.36 -6.50
C GLY A 195 -17.19 -13.18 -6.18
N GLU A 196 -17.77 -12.13 -5.61
CA GLU A 196 -17.06 -10.89 -5.25
C GLU A 196 -16.41 -10.98 -3.86
N PRO A 197 -15.06 -11.04 -3.76
CA PRO A 197 -14.38 -11.15 -2.47
C PRO A 197 -14.49 -9.91 -1.59
N LEU A 198 -14.66 -8.71 -2.15
CA LEU A 198 -14.74 -7.47 -1.37
C LEU A 198 -15.99 -7.47 -0.47
N HIS A 199 -17.11 -8.00 -0.96
CA HIS A 199 -18.33 -8.11 -0.16
C HIS A 199 -18.14 -8.99 1.08
N GLU A 200 -17.37 -10.08 0.97
CA GLU A 200 -17.14 -11.00 2.08
C GLU A 200 -16.31 -10.39 3.22
N ILE A 201 -15.37 -9.51 2.90
CA ILE A 201 -14.50 -8.87 3.90
C ILE A 201 -15.11 -7.62 4.53
N ILE A 202 -16.05 -6.96 3.85
CA ILE A 202 -16.77 -5.81 4.41
C ILE A 202 -18.08 -6.20 5.11
N SER A 203 -18.56 -7.43 4.91
CA SER A 203 -19.77 -7.95 5.56
C SER A 203 -19.44 -8.49 6.95
N GLY A 204 -19.93 -7.83 8.00
CA GLY A 204 -19.75 -8.26 9.39
C GLY A 204 -19.63 -7.12 10.40
N ASN A 205 -19.63 -7.44 11.69
CA ASN A 205 -19.55 -6.46 12.78
C ASN A 205 -18.32 -6.64 13.70
N ASP A 206 -17.46 -7.61 13.38
CA ASP A 206 -16.20 -7.82 14.09
C ASP A 206 -15.11 -6.81 13.70
N ASP A 207 -13.97 -6.92 14.37
CA ASP A 207 -12.82 -6.03 14.22
C ASP A 207 -12.21 -6.12 12.81
N CYS A 208 -12.24 -7.31 12.20
CA CYS A 208 -11.74 -7.55 10.85
C CYS A 208 -12.61 -6.84 9.80
N ALA A 209 -13.93 -6.95 9.90
CA ALA A 209 -14.86 -6.29 8.99
C ALA A 209 -14.82 -4.77 9.15
N ARG A 210 -14.67 -4.26 10.39
CA ARG A 210 -14.47 -2.82 10.62
C ARG A 210 -13.16 -2.32 10.03
N PHE A 211 -12.07 -3.06 10.20
CA PHE A 211 -10.78 -2.77 9.57
C PHE A 211 -10.91 -2.66 8.05
N CYS A 212 -11.48 -3.69 7.38
CA CYS A 212 -11.63 -3.71 5.93
C CYS A 212 -12.47 -2.53 5.42
N ARG A 213 -13.62 -2.24 6.05
CA ARG A 213 -14.47 -1.11 5.67
C ARG A 213 -13.76 0.23 5.81
N ARG A 214 -13.00 0.43 6.89
CA ARG A 214 -12.30 1.69 7.14
C ARG A 214 -11.12 1.87 6.20
N VAL A 215 -10.35 0.82 5.95
CA VAL A 215 -9.25 0.85 4.97
C VAL A 215 -9.79 1.18 3.58
N LEU A 216 -10.72 0.37 3.06
CA LEU A 216 -11.30 0.59 1.74
C LEU A 216 -11.97 1.96 1.65
N GLY A 217 -12.83 2.32 2.60
CA GLY A 217 -13.53 3.60 2.59
C GLY A 217 -12.58 4.80 2.54
N ARG A 218 -11.48 4.78 3.31
CA ARG A 218 -10.50 5.87 3.32
C ARG A 218 -9.65 5.90 2.05
N VAL A 219 -9.15 4.75 1.60
CA VAL A 219 -8.28 4.65 0.41
C VAL A 219 -9.04 5.01 -0.85
N LEU A 220 -10.25 4.47 -1.02
CA LEU A 220 -11.08 4.74 -2.19
C LEU A 220 -11.56 6.20 -2.21
N ALA A 221 -11.94 6.76 -1.05
CA ALA A 221 -12.28 8.18 -0.96
C ALA A 221 -11.08 9.09 -1.27
N TYR A 222 -9.88 8.72 -0.81
CA TYR A 222 -8.67 9.48 -1.13
C TYR A 222 -8.38 9.44 -2.63
N ALA A 223 -8.39 8.26 -3.26
CA ALA A 223 -8.22 8.13 -4.71
C ALA A 223 -9.25 8.97 -5.48
N ALA A 224 -10.53 8.95 -5.08
CA ALA A 224 -11.56 9.78 -5.67
C ALA A 224 -11.29 11.29 -5.51
N SER A 225 -10.76 11.71 -4.36
CA SER A 225 -10.43 13.13 -4.10
C SER A 225 -9.29 13.67 -4.98
N LEU A 226 -8.48 12.80 -5.58
CA LEU A 226 -7.41 13.19 -6.51
C LEU A 226 -7.93 13.62 -7.88
N VAL A 227 -9.21 13.38 -8.17
CA VAL A 227 -9.86 13.75 -9.43
C VAL A 227 -10.75 14.98 -9.19
N PRO A 228 -10.65 16.05 -10.01
CA PRO A 228 -9.82 16.20 -11.20
C PRO A 228 -8.45 16.86 -10.95
N GLU A 229 -8.13 17.23 -9.71
CA GLU A 229 -7.01 18.15 -9.41
C GLU A 229 -5.62 17.56 -9.72
N VAL A 230 -5.43 16.26 -9.46
CA VAL A 230 -4.15 15.55 -9.69
C VAL A 230 -4.16 14.82 -11.04
N THR A 231 -5.29 14.23 -11.40
CA THR A 231 -5.55 13.70 -12.75
C THR A 231 -7.01 13.87 -13.12
N VAL A 232 -7.28 14.02 -14.41
CA VAL A 232 -8.64 14.07 -14.98
C VAL A 232 -9.20 12.69 -15.33
N SER A 233 -8.37 11.64 -15.28
CA SER A 233 -8.70 10.28 -15.70
C SER A 233 -8.61 9.32 -14.50
N PRO A 234 -9.76 8.78 -14.02
CA PRO A 234 -9.78 7.74 -13.00
C PRO A 234 -8.95 6.50 -13.39
N GLN A 235 -8.91 6.19 -14.69
CA GLN A 235 -8.14 5.06 -15.23
C GLN A 235 -6.63 5.20 -14.93
N ASP A 236 -6.10 6.42 -14.88
CA ASP A 236 -4.68 6.64 -14.62
C ASP A 236 -4.31 6.19 -13.20
N ILE A 237 -5.20 6.41 -12.24
CA ILE A 237 -5.03 5.95 -10.85
C ILE A 237 -5.14 4.43 -10.78
N ASP A 238 -6.11 3.84 -11.48
CA ASP A 238 -6.27 2.39 -11.52
C ASP A 238 -5.05 1.70 -12.12
N ASP A 239 -4.56 2.21 -13.25
CA ASP A 239 -3.39 1.67 -13.92
C ASP A 239 -2.12 1.89 -13.09
N ALA A 240 -1.99 3.02 -12.39
CA ALA A 240 -0.87 3.24 -11.46
C ALA A 240 -0.86 2.17 -10.36
N MET A 241 -2.01 1.85 -9.75
CA MET A 241 -2.08 0.83 -8.69
C MET A 241 -1.88 -0.58 -9.22
N LYS A 242 -2.46 -0.92 -10.38
CA LYS A 242 -2.28 -2.24 -11.00
C LYS A 242 -0.85 -2.49 -11.45
N LEU A 243 -0.22 -1.51 -12.10
CA LEU A 243 1.10 -1.67 -12.72
C LEU A 243 2.27 -1.37 -11.77
N GLY A 244 2.04 -0.51 -10.76
CA GLY A 244 3.06 -0.01 -9.83
C GLY A 244 3.00 -0.65 -8.45
N PHE A 245 1.83 -1.14 -8.03
CA PHE A 245 1.64 -1.82 -6.74
C PHE A 245 1.11 -3.25 -6.89
N ASN A 246 0.96 -3.73 -8.12
CA ASN A 246 0.46 -5.08 -8.44
C ASN A 246 -0.89 -5.39 -7.80
N TRP A 247 -1.76 -4.37 -7.68
CA TRP A 247 -3.15 -4.60 -7.31
C TRP A 247 -3.87 -5.30 -8.47
N GLN A 248 -4.80 -6.19 -8.17
CA GLN A 248 -5.62 -6.86 -9.19
C GLN A 248 -6.64 -5.90 -9.79
N ARG A 249 -7.17 -4.98 -8.97
CA ARG A 249 -8.07 -3.91 -9.36
C ARG A 249 -7.53 -2.58 -8.89
N GLY A 250 -7.75 -1.54 -9.67
CA GLY A 250 -7.53 -0.17 -9.23
C GLY A 250 -8.61 0.32 -8.25
N PRO A 251 -8.41 1.45 -7.56
CA PRO A 251 -9.41 2.03 -6.68
C PRO A 251 -10.81 2.20 -7.31
N PHE A 252 -10.92 2.70 -8.54
CA PHE A 252 -12.22 2.93 -9.16
C PHE A 252 -12.88 1.62 -9.61
N GLU A 253 -12.11 0.67 -10.15
CA GLU A 253 -12.57 -0.71 -10.34
C GLU A 253 -13.05 -1.38 -9.04
N MET A 254 -12.43 -1.08 -7.88
CA MET A 254 -12.91 -1.57 -6.59
C MET A 254 -14.19 -0.87 -6.13
N ILE A 255 -14.34 0.44 -6.39
CA ILE A 255 -15.58 1.19 -6.12
C ILE A 255 -16.74 0.54 -6.88
N ASP A 256 -16.57 0.31 -8.19
CA ASP A 256 -17.59 -0.32 -9.05
C ASP A 256 -17.96 -1.73 -8.57
N ALA A 257 -16.98 -2.49 -8.08
CA ALA A 257 -17.20 -3.83 -7.56
C ALA A 257 -17.97 -3.86 -6.23
N ILE A 258 -17.75 -2.86 -5.37
CA ILE A 258 -18.43 -2.76 -4.08
C ILE A 258 -19.89 -2.34 -4.27
N GLY A 259 -20.14 -1.38 -5.18
CA GLY A 259 -21.46 -0.81 -5.45
C GLY A 259 -21.72 0.49 -4.70
#